data_AF-A0A2E6VA59-F1
#
_entry.id   AF-A0A2E6VA59-F1
#
_cell.length_a   1.000
_cell.length_b   1.000
_cell.length_c   1.000
_cell.angle_alpha   90.00
_cell.angle_beta   90.00
_cell.angle_gamma   90.00
#
_symmetry.space_group_name_H-M   'P 1'
#
loop_
_entity.id
_entity.type
_entity.pdbx_description
1 polymer ?
#
loop_
_entity_poly.entity_id
_entity_poly.type
_entity_poly.pdbx_seq_one_letter_code
_entity_poly.pdbx_strand_id
1 'polypeptide(L)'
;MSWYSKIKSKIEKNDDSPELKRGQVKQILISEIGKALPEFDFLEYRNGCYTFENVQVINGRNVYEHLHITFALKDRNFSCSVASRINKNYLRSNSYNTGLINRHINLIVLKKGTGVIPVEEAYYFHNGRVKTTKKIIEQIVKDFKKFGKTFLQKQANQFKKSDLLKCGFSFVEKLEIDKAELNDQLEKDLNSGGHLISNIKNETYLKLKSELQNVKGIERDTRKNIPKLTYELLEYYANVK
;
A
#
# COMPACT_ATOMS: atom_id res chain seq x y z
N MET A 1 14.07 31.18 4.47
CA MET A 1 14.76 30.13 3.68
C MET A 1 13.75 29.48 2.74
N SER A 2 14.05 29.43 1.44
CA SER A 2 13.19 28.77 0.45
C SER A 2 13.14 27.26 0.69
N TRP A 3 12.11 26.57 0.19
CA TRP A 3 12.02 25.10 0.26
C TRP A 3 13.26 24.44 -0.35
N TYR A 4 13.77 25.00 -1.46
CA TYR A 4 14.96 24.52 -2.14
C TYR A 4 16.21 24.63 -1.25
N SER A 5 16.41 25.75 -0.54
CA SER A 5 17.56 25.90 0.34
C SER A 5 17.54 24.92 1.51
N LYS A 6 16.34 24.58 2.02
CA LYS A 6 16.17 23.56 3.08
C LYS A 6 16.48 22.14 2.60
N ILE A 7 16.20 21.81 1.35
CA ILE A 7 16.57 20.50 0.77
C ILE A 7 18.06 20.47 0.49
N LYS A 8 18.59 21.52 -0.15
CA LYS A 8 20.01 21.65 -0.49
C LYS A 8 20.90 21.46 0.75
N SER A 9 20.54 22.08 1.87
CA SER A 9 21.29 21.92 3.13
C SER A 9 21.27 20.50 3.71
N LYS A 10 20.27 19.66 3.39
CA LYS A 10 20.22 18.25 3.79
C LYS A 10 21.09 17.37 2.88
N ILE A 11 21.05 17.62 1.57
CA ILE A 11 21.68 16.74 0.57
C ILE A 11 23.15 17.04 0.32
N GLU A 12 23.62 18.26 0.60
CA GLU A 12 25.03 18.65 0.44
C GLU A 12 25.85 18.54 1.73
N LYS A 13 25.18 18.31 2.86
CA LYS A 13 25.86 18.20 4.15
C LYS A 13 26.81 17.02 4.15
N ASN A 14 28.11 17.28 4.16
CA ASN A 14 29.12 16.25 4.35
C ASN A 14 29.01 15.65 5.76
N ASP A 15 29.25 14.34 5.86
CA ASP A 15 29.24 13.60 7.12
C ASP A 15 30.52 12.75 7.33
N ASP A 16 31.54 13.01 6.50
CA ASP A 16 32.88 12.42 6.47
C ASP A 16 32.90 10.90 6.22
N SER A 17 31.75 10.31 5.88
CA SER A 17 31.69 8.90 5.49
C SER A 17 31.87 8.72 3.98
N PRO A 18 32.30 7.53 3.53
CA PRO A 18 32.42 7.25 2.11
C PRO A 18 31.11 7.46 1.36
N GLU A 19 31.23 7.78 0.07
CA GLU A 19 30.08 7.78 -0.83
C GLU A 19 29.46 6.39 -0.93
N LEU A 20 28.15 6.36 -1.13
CA LEU A 20 27.40 5.13 -1.24
C LEU A 20 27.74 4.42 -2.56
N LYS A 21 28.27 3.19 -2.46
CA LYS A 21 28.55 2.36 -3.64
C LYS A 21 27.28 1.76 -4.23
N ARG A 22 27.32 1.44 -5.52
CA ARG A 22 26.20 0.76 -6.22
C ARG A 22 25.84 -0.54 -5.47
N GLY A 23 24.54 -0.73 -5.20
CA GLY A 23 24.02 -1.90 -4.49
C GLY A 23 24.19 -1.89 -2.97
N GLN A 24 25.00 -1.00 -2.40
CA GLN A 24 25.23 -0.94 -0.95
C GLN A 24 23.96 -0.59 -0.17
N VAL A 25 23.07 0.24 -0.74
CA VAL A 25 21.78 0.58 -0.10
C VAL A 25 20.91 -0.66 0.14
N LYS A 26 20.94 -1.66 -0.76
CA LYS A 26 20.17 -2.90 -0.61
C LYS A 26 20.61 -3.65 0.65
N GLN A 27 21.92 -3.80 0.83
CA GLN A 27 22.49 -4.50 1.99
C GLN A 27 22.17 -3.77 3.30
N ILE A 28 22.26 -2.43 3.31
CA ILE A 28 21.91 -1.62 4.48
C ILE A 28 20.41 -1.79 4.79
N LEU A 29 19.53 -1.66 3.80
CA LEU A 29 18.09 -1.84 4.00
C LEU A 29 17.76 -3.21 4.58
N ILE A 30 18.27 -4.29 3.99
CA ILE A 30 18.02 -5.67 4.45
C ILE A 30 18.52 -5.85 5.89
N SER A 31 19.74 -5.39 6.20
CA SER A 31 20.31 -5.48 7.56
C SER A 31 19.48 -4.71 8.59
N GLU A 32 19.20 -3.43 8.33
CA GLU A 32 18.54 -2.56 9.31
C GLU A 32 17.06 -2.91 9.48
N ILE A 33 16.36 -3.28 8.40
CA ILE A 33 14.96 -3.69 8.47
C ILE A 33 14.85 -5.07 9.11
N GLY A 34 15.66 -6.05 8.70
CA GLY A 34 15.63 -7.39 9.31
C GLY A 34 15.92 -7.38 10.81
N LYS A 35 16.81 -6.49 11.28
CA LYS A 35 17.04 -6.30 12.72
C LYS A 35 15.86 -5.64 13.43
N ALA A 36 15.27 -4.61 12.83
CA ALA A 36 14.28 -3.79 13.51
C ALA A 36 12.84 -4.29 13.38
N LEU A 37 12.55 -5.03 12.32
CA LEU A 37 11.24 -5.53 11.90
C LEU A 37 11.41 -7.00 11.44
N PRO A 38 11.75 -7.92 12.37
CA PRO A 38 12.05 -9.31 12.02
C PRO A 38 10.85 -10.06 11.42
N GLU A 39 9.63 -9.53 11.56
CA GLU A 39 8.44 -10.07 10.91
C GLU A 39 8.30 -9.69 9.42
N PHE A 40 9.17 -8.81 8.91
CA PHE A 40 9.17 -8.37 7.52
C PHE A 40 10.39 -8.91 6.78
N ASP A 41 10.17 -9.88 5.90
CA ASP A 41 11.20 -10.47 5.05
C ASP A 41 11.43 -9.62 3.80
N PHE A 42 12.68 -9.60 3.30
CA PHE A 42 12.95 -8.98 2.01
C PHE A 42 12.38 -9.85 0.88
N LEU A 43 11.38 -9.31 0.17
CA LEU A 43 10.70 -10.02 -0.92
C LEU A 43 11.43 -9.84 -2.24
N GLU A 44 11.53 -8.60 -2.72
CA GLU A 44 12.12 -8.31 -4.03
C GLU A 44 12.64 -6.88 -4.19
N TYR A 45 13.42 -6.67 -5.24
CA TYR A 45 13.74 -5.35 -5.77
C TYR A 45 13.24 -5.27 -7.21
N ARG A 46 12.26 -4.40 -7.48
CA ARG A 46 11.65 -4.26 -8.79
C ARG A 46 11.28 -2.81 -9.06
N ASN A 47 11.55 -2.33 -10.29
CA ASN A 47 11.20 -0.97 -10.73
C ASN A 47 11.66 0.14 -9.75
N GLY A 48 12.87 0.00 -9.19
CA GLY A 48 13.43 0.98 -8.24
C GLY A 48 12.90 0.88 -6.81
N CYS A 49 12.00 -0.06 -6.52
CA CYS A 49 11.38 -0.27 -5.21
C CYS A 49 11.94 -1.52 -4.52
N TYR A 50 12.35 -1.39 -3.26
CA TYR A 50 12.64 -2.50 -2.36
C TYR A 50 11.37 -2.83 -1.58
N THR A 51 10.92 -4.08 -1.65
CA THR A 51 9.71 -4.55 -0.99
C THR A 51 10.06 -5.49 0.15
N PHE A 52 9.55 -5.19 1.34
CA PHE A 52 9.57 -6.08 2.49
C PHE A 52 8.15 -6.54 2.80
N GLU A 53 7.97 -7.82 3.12
CA GLU A 53 6.66 -8.46 3.27
C GLU A 53 6.51 -9.16 4.62
N ASN A 54 5.35 -8.97 5.22
CA ASN A 54 4.83 -9.80 6.29
C ASN A 54 3.50 -10.41 5.81
N VAL A 55 3.29 -11.71 6.01
CA VAL A 55 2.03 -12.37 5.63
C VAL A 55 1.30 -12.81 6.89
N GLN A 56 0.08 -12.33 7.06
CA GLN A 56 -0.81 -12.75 8.14
C GLN A 56 -1.96 -13.59 7.57
N VAL A 57 -2.47 -14.52 8.38
CA VAL A 57 -3.72 -15.22 8.08
C VAL A 57 -4.84 -14.62 8.94
N ILE A 58 -5.85 -14.05 8.30
CA ILE A 58 -7.01 -13.44 8.97
C ILE A 58 -8.28 -14.05 8.39
N ASN A 59 -9.11 -14.66 9.24
CA ASN A 59 -10.36 -15.32 8.84
C ASN A 59 -10.14 -16.28 7.65
N GLY A 60 -9.07 -17.09 7.71
CA GLY A 60 -8.70 -18.07 6.67
C GLY A 60 -8.09 -17.49 5.39
N ARG A 61 -7.85 -16.18 5.31
CA ARG A 61 -7.28 -15.52 4.11
C ARG A 61 -5.91 -14.92 4.40
N ASN A 62 -5.02 -15.02 3.42
CA ASN A 62 -3.74 -14.32 3.47
C ASN A 62 -3.95 -12.81 3.30
N VAL A 63 -3.39 -12.04 4.22
CA VAL A 63 -3.25 -10.59 4.17
C VAL A 63 -1.76 -10.31 4.07
N TYR A 64 -1.36 -9.75 2.92
CA TYR A 64 0.01 -9.40 2.61
C TYR A 64 0.24 -7.94 3.01
N GLU A 65 1.10 -7.74 3.99
CA GLU A 65 1.50 -6.43 4.47
C GLU A 65 2.86 -6.08 3.87
N HIS A 66 2.97 -4.91 3.26
CA HIS A 66 4.19 -4.48 2.57
C HIS A 66 4.74 -3.18 3.13
N LEU A 67 6.06 -3.13 3.29
CA LEU A 67 6.84 -1.90 3.38
C LEU A 67 7.61 -1.72 2.06
N HIS A 68 7.21 -0.71 1.30
CA HIS A 68 7.85 -0.33 0.04
C HIS A 68 8.80 0.84 0.26
N ILE A 69 10.02 0.73 -0.24
CA ILE A 69 11.05 1.77 -0.13
C ILE A 69 11.66 2.00 -1.51
N THR A 70 11.43 3.18 -2.08
CA THR A 70 12.11 3.64 -3.29
C THR A 70 13.30 4.50 -2.88
N PHE A 71 14.45 4.28 -3.53
CA PHE A 71 15.68 5.03 -3.29
C PHE A 71 16.17 5.68 -4.59
N ALA A 72 16.43 6.99 -4.54
CA ALA A 72 16.97 7.76 -5.65
C ALA A 72 18.32 8.37 -5.27
N LEU A 73 19.41 7.82 -5.83
CA LEU A 73 20.76 8.32 -5.55
C LEU A 73 20.98 9.74 -6.11
N LYS A 74 20.42 10.03 -7.30
CA LYS A 74 20.51 11.32 -7.99
C LYS A 74 19.71 12.41 -7.29
N ASP A 75 18.45 12.11 -6.98
CA ASP A 75 17.54 13.06 -6.31
C ASP A 75 17.71 13.07 -4.79
N ARG A 76 18.67 12.27 -4.29
CA ARG A 76 19.15 12.29 -2.91
C ARG A 76 18.04 12.05 -1.89
N ASN A 77 17.13 11.13 -2.17
CA ASN A 77 15.98 10.87 -1.32
C ASN A 77 15.48 9.43 -1.32
N PHE A 78 14.67 9.11 -0.31
CA PHE A 78 13.80 7.95 -0.27
C PHE A 78 12.32 8.36 -0.25
N SER A 79 11.50 7.52 -0.88
CA SER A 79 10.04 7.52 -0.73
C SER A 79 9.60 6.18 -0.14
N CYS A 80 8.71 6.22 0.86
CA CYS A 80 8.27 5.03 1.57
C CYS A 80 6.75 4.95 1.60
N SER A 81 6.21 3.74 1.45
CA SER A 81 4.78 3.50 1.56
C SER A 81 4.48 2.15 2.19
N VAL A 82 3.28 2.00 2.72
CA VAL A 82 2.82 0.84 3.47
C VAL A 82 1.53 0.32 2.84
N ALA A 83 1.42 -0.99 2.63
CA ALA A 83 0.23 -1.61 2.08
C ALA A 83 -0.27 -2.77 2.95
N SER A 84 -1.58 -3.02 2.90
CA SER A 84 -2.23 -4.23 3.41
C SER A 84 -3.20 -4.73 2.34
N ARG A 85 -2.92 -5.90 1.78
CA ARG A 85 -3.54 -6.39 0.54
C ARG A 85 -4.01 -7.84 0.69
N ILE A 86 -5.16 -8.15 0.12
CA ILE A 86 -5.65 -9.54 -0.02
C ILE A 86 -5.55 -10.00 -1.47
N ASN A 87 -5.81 -9.10 -2.43
CA ASN A 87 -5.83 -9.48 -3.83
C ASN A 87 -4.40 -9.54 -4.40
N LYS A 88 -4.06 -10.72 -4.94
CA LYS A 88 -2.74 -11.03 -5.50
C LYS A 88 -2.33 -10.09 -6.64
N ASN A 89 -3.28 -9.53 -7.38
CA ASN A 89 -3.02 -8.61 -8.49
C ASN A 89 -2.33 -7.32 -8.01
N TYR A 90 -2.58 -6.90 -6.77
CA TYR A 90 -2.00 -5.68 -6.24
C TYR A 90 -0.66 -5.90 -5.56
N LEU A 91 -0.24 -7.15 -5.31
CA LEU A 91 0.99 -7.43 -4.56
C LEU A 91 2.23 -6.84 -5.24
N ARG A 92 2.22 -6.82 -6.58
CA ARG A 92 3.32 -6.29 -7.40
C ARG A 92 3.04 -4.86 -7.90
N SER A 93 1.97 -4.24 -7.43
CA SER A 93 1.62 -2.87 -7.82
C SER A 93 2.21 -1.87 -6.83
N ASN A 94 2.82 -0.81 -7.36
CA ASN A 94 3.24 0.34 -6.57
C ASN A 94 2.18 1.47 -6.59
N SER A 95 1.06 1.26 -7.26
CA SER A 95 -0.02 2.25 -7.35
C SER A 95 -0.74 2.37 -6.02
N TYR A 96 -0.94 3.63 -5.58
CA TYR A 96 -1.76 3.91 -4.41
C TYR A 96 -3.17 3.41 -4.61
N ASN A 97 -3.63 2.62 -3.64
CA ASN A 97 -4.96 2.07 -3.66
C ASN A 97 -5.69 2.44 -2.35
N THR A 98 -6.80 3.17 -2.50
CA THR A 98 -7.69 3.59 -1.42
C THR A 98 -8.75 2.55 -1.03
N GLY A 99 -8.78 1.40 -1.69
CA GLY A 99 -9.73 0.32 -1.42
C GLY A 99 -9.62 -0.23 -0.01
N LEU A 100 -10.70 -0.87 0.45
CA LEU A 100 -10.77 -1.39 1.81
C LEU A 100 -9.97 -2.69 1.97
N ILE A 101 -9.83 -3.48 0.90
CA ILE A 101 -9.16 -4.79 0.95
C ILE A 101 -7.74 -4.79 0.34
N ASN A 102 -7.35 -3.69 -0.33
CA ASN A 102 -6.04 -3.53 -0.97
C ASN A 102 -5.39 -2.18 -0.60
N ARG A 103 -5.60 -1.69 0.63
CA ARG A 103 -5.22 -0.34 1.05
C ARG A 103 -3.71 -0.13 0.98
N HIS A 104 -3.29 0.98 0.38
CA HIS A 104 -1.88 1.38 0.25
C HIS A 104 -1.74 2.90 0.42
N ILE A 105 -0.75 3.32 1.20
CA ILE A 105 -0.60 4.72 1.61
C ILE A 105 0.87 5.09 1.83
N ASN A 106 1.23 6.34 1.54
CA ASN A 106 2.56 6.87 1.79
C ASN A 106 2.83 6.99 3.31
N LEU A 107 4.04 6.63 3.76
CA LEU A 107 4.40 6.64 5.18
C LEU A 107 4.48 8.07 5.75
N ILE A 108 4.90 9.05 4.95
CA ILE A 108 4.95 10.45 5.38
C ILE A 108 3.52 11.00 5.53
N VAL A 109 2.60 10.62 4.64
CA VAL A 109 1.17 10.94 4.78
C VAL A 109 0.61 10.38 6.09
N LEU A 110 0.94 9.13 6.44
CA LEU A 110 0.56 8.55 7.73
C LEU A 110 1.16 9.32 8.92
N LYS A 111 2.45 9.69 8.82
CA LYS A 111 3.16 10.46 9.85
C LYS A 111 2.58 11.85 10.07
N LYS A 112 2.19 12.53 8.99
CA LYS A 112 1.68 13.91 9.02
C LYS A 112 0.18 13.98 9.25
N GLY A 113 -0.55 12.90 8.97
CA GLY A 113 -2.02 12.86 9.05
C GLY A 113 -2.71 13.67 7.94
N THR A 114 -1.98 14.09 6.91
CA THR A 114 -2.50 14.88 5.77
C THR A 114 -1.79 14.52 4.48
N GLY A 115 -2.50 14.67 3.35
CA GLY A 115 -1.93 14.55 2.01
C GLY A 115 -1.26 15.84 1.51
N VAL A 116 -1.48 16.98 2.17
CA VAL A 116 -0.88 18.26 1.80
C VAL A 116 0.42 18.43 2.59
N ILE A 117 1.55 18.07 1.97
CA ILE A 117 2.86 18.03 2.62
C ILE A 117 3.83 18.96 1.86
N PRO A 118 4.53 19.88 2.55
CA PRO A 118 5.60 20.67 1.94
C PRO A 118 6.68 19.79 1.30
N VAL A 119 7.19 20.19 0.14
CA VAL A 119 8.13 19.39 -0.67
C VAL A 119 9.38 18.99 0.13
N GLU A 120 9.89 19.87 1.00
CA GLU A 120 11.06 19.61 1.83
C GLU A 120 10.84 18.56 2.95
N GLU A 121 9.60 18.13 3.14
CA GLU A 121 9.16 17.10 4.07
C GLU A 121 8.52 15.89 3.38
N ALA A 122 8.26 15.97 2.07
CA ALA A 122 7.59 14.93 1.29
C ALA A 122 8.46 13.70 1.03
N TYR A 123 9.76 13.77 1.37
CA TYR A 123 10.72 12.68 1.20
C TYR A 123 11.69 12.60 2.37
N TYR A 124 12.36 11.45 2.49
CA TYR A 124 13.49 11.28 3.38
C TYR A 124 14.79 11.57 2.64
N PHE A 125 15.35 12.77 2.83
CA PHE A 125 16.55 13.20 2.12
C PHE A 125 17.83 12.62 2.73
N HIS A 126 18.78 12.24 1.87
CA HIS A 126 20.12 11.79 2.25
C HIS A 126 21.18 12.56 1.47
N ASN A 127 22.44 12.55 1.91
CA ASN A 127 23.54 13.21 1.20
C ASN A 127 24.29 12.30 0.20
N GLY A 128 23.91 11.01 0.14
CA GLY A 128 24.55 10.03 -0.75
C GLY A 128 25.78 9.36 -0.14
N ARG A 129 25.99 9.55 1.16
CA ARG A 129 27.07 8.94 1.93
C ARG A 129 26.52 7.95 2.95
N VAL A 130 27.35 6.96 3.29
CA VAL A 130 26.95 5.78 4.07
C VAL A 130 26.30 6.15 5.41
N LYS A 131 26.88 7.08 6.16
CA LYS A 131 26.44 7.42 7.52
C LYS A 131 25.06 8.07 7.53
N THR A 132 24.83 9.08 6.70
CA THR A 132 23.50 9.70 6.59
C THR A 132 22.48 8.74 6.01
N THR A 133 22.82 7.93 5.00
CA THR A 133 21.89 6.93 4.46
C THR A 133 21.42 5.95 5.55
N LYS A 134 22.32 5.45 6.41
CA LYS A 134 21.94 4.60 7.55
C LYS A 134 20.98 5.31 8.51
N LYS A 135 21.30 6.54 8.93
CA LYS A 135 20.44 7.35 9.80
C LYS A 135 19.04 7.57 9.22
N ILE A 136 18.95 7.77 7.91
CA ILE A 136 17.67 7.94 7.22
C ILE A 136 16.87 6.64 7.22
N ILE A 137 17.51 5.49 7.00
CA ILE A 137 16.86 4.18 7.10
C ILE A 137 16.36 3.92 8.53
N GLU A 138 17.15 4.24 9.55
CA GLU A 138 16.72 4.17 10.96
C GLU A 138 15.49 5.04 11.22
N GLN A 139 15.45 6.24 10.64
CA GLN A 139 14.30 7.14 10.74
C GLN A 139 13.06 6.59 10.02
N ILE A 140 13.22 5.96 8.84
CA ILE A 140 12.13 5.27 8.12
C ILE A 140 11.58 4.14 8.99
N VAL A 141 12.44 3.31 9.58
CA VAL A 141 12.05 2.23 10.50
C VAL A 141 11.28 2.79 11.71
N LYS A 142 11.77 3.87 12.32
CA LYS A 142 11.08 4.52 13.45
C LYS A 142 9.69 5.02 13.08
N ASP A 143 9.57 5.68 11.92
CA ASP A 143 8.29 6.17 11.41
C ASP A 143 7.36 5.01 11.06
N PHE A 144 7.87 3.93 10.46
CA PHE A 144 7.10 2.73 10.18
C PHE A 144 6.57 2.09 11.45
N LYS A 145 7.41 1.90 12.48
CA LYS A 145 6.97 1.36 13.77
C LYS A 145 5.86 2.19 14.41
N LYS A 146 5.96 3.52 14.34
CA LYS A 146 4.98 4.42 14.97
C LYS A 146 3.69 4.54 14.16
N PHE A 147 3.79 4.72 12.85
CA PHE A 147 2.67 5.07 11.99
C PHE A 147 2.25 3.95 11.05
N GLY A 148 3.22 3.28 10.42
CA GLY A 148 3.00 2.13 9.52
C GLY A 148 2.35 0.94 10.24
N LYS A 149 2.90 0.49 11.37
CA LYS A 149 2.32 -0.61 12.15
C LYS A 149 0.92 -0.28 12.66
N THR A 150 0.70 0.94 13.14
CA THR A 150 -0.63 1.39 13.57
C THR A 150 -1.64 1.32 12.42
N PHE A 151 -1.24 1.72 11.22
CA PHE A 151 -2.05 1.57 10.01
C PHE A 151 -2.36 0.10 9.70
N LEU A 152 -1.34 -0.77 9.69
CA LEU A 152 -1.50 -2.21 9.43
C LEU A 152 -2.42 -2.88 10.45
N GLN A 153 -2.25 -2.59 11.74
CA GLN A 153 -3.13 -3.08 12.81
C GLN A 153 -4.58 -2.65 12.62
N LYS A 154 -4.83 -1.41 12.17
CA LYS A 154 -6.19 -0.95 11.85
C LYS A 154 -6.78 -1.74 10.69
N GLN A 155 -6.02 -1.99 9.62
CA GLN A 155 -6.47 -2.82 8.51
C GLN A 155 -6.75 -4.27 8.95
N ALA A 156 -5.84 -4.88 9.71
CA ALA A 156 -6.04 -6.22 10.26
C ALA A 156 -7.30 -6.32 11.13
N ASN A 157 -7.54 -5.32 11.99
CA ASN A 157 -8.76 -5.26 12.80
C ASN A 157 -10.03 -5.08 11.96
N GLN A 158 -9.96 -4.30 10.88
CA GLN A 158 -11.06 -4.17 9.93
C GLN A 158 -11.38 -5.50 9.27
N PHE A 159 -10.39 -6.24 8.79
CA PHE A 159 -10.59 -7.59 8.21
C PHE A 159 -11.19 -8.57 9.22
N LYS A 160 -10.79 -8.50 10.49
CA LYS A 160 -11.32 -9.38 11.55
C LYS A 160 -12.79 -9.08 11.86
N LYS A 161 -13.14 -7.80 11.99
CA LYS A 161 -14.40 -7.38 12.65
C LYS A 161 -15.47 -6.83 11.71
N SER A 162 -15.11 -6.36 10.52
CA SER A 162 -16.05 -5.65 9.64
C SER A 162 -17.14 -6.56 9.08
N ASP A 163 -18.38 -6.32 9.47
CA ASP A 163 -19.53 -7.05 8.92
C ASP A 163 -19.75 -6.76 7.43
N LEU A 164 -19.35 -5.56 6.98
CA LEU A 164 -19.30 -5.22 5.55
C LEU A 164 -18.36 -6.15 4.78
N LEU A 165 -17.14 -6.36 5.28
CA LEU A 165 -16.19 -7.26 4.63
C LEU A 165 -16.63 -8.72 4.72
N LYS A 166 -17.17 -9.16 5.87
CA LYS A 166 -17.73 -10.51 6.01
C LYS A 166 -18.85 -10.76 5.01
N CYS A 167 -19.79 -9.82 4.87
CA CYS A 167 -20.87 -9.90 3.88
C CYS A 167 -20.32 -10.02 2.46
N GLY A 168 -19.39 -9.14 2.08
CA GLY A 168 -18.80 -9.15 0.75
C GLY A 168 -18.03 -10.43 0.43
N PHE A 169 -17.22 -10.92 1.37
CA PHE A 169 -16.49 -12.18 1.20
C PHE A 169 -17.43 -13.39 1.14
N SER A 170 -18.43 -13.45 2.03
CA SER A 170 -19.45 -14.53 2.00
C SER A 170 -20.23 -14.53 0.68
N PHE A 171 -20.48 -13.37 0.08
CA PHE A 171 -21.13 -13.30 -1.22
C PHE A 171 -20.25 -13.91 -2.30
N VAL A 172 -19.00 -13.47 -2.42
CA VAL A 172 -18.12 -13.94 -3.51
C VAL A 172 -17.73 -15.41 -3.36
N GLU A 173 -17.69 -15.96 -2.14
CA GLU A 173 -17.45 -17.39 -1.91
C GLU A 173 -18.57 -18.30 -2.39
N LYS A 174 -19.79 -17.76 -2.53
CA LYS A 174 -20.98 -18.50 -2.99
C LYS A 174 -21.28 -18.26 -4.48
N LEU A 175 -20.43 -17.50 -5.17
CA LEU A 175 -20.62 -17.25 -6.59
C LEU A 175 -20.27 -18.51 -7.40
N GLU A 176 -21.20 -18.93 -8.23
CA GLU A 176 -21.05 -20.04 -9.18
C GLU A 176 -21.16 -19.49 -10.62
N ILE A 177 -20.22 -18.62 -10.98
CA ILE A 177 -20.16 -17.99 -12.31
C ILE A 177 -18.77 -18.17 -12.91
N ASP A 178 -18.68 -18.11 -14.24
CA ASP A 178 -17.39 -18.21 -14.91
C ASP A 178 -16.51 -17.00 -14.55
N LYS A 179 -15.33 -17.29 -13.99
CA LYS A 179 -14.38 -16.27 -13.51
C LYS A 179 -13.77 -15.45 -14.65
N ALA A 180 -13.49 -16.08 -15.78
CA ALA A 180 -12.89 -15.41 -16.93
C ALA A 180 -13.92 -14.50 -17.61
N GLU A 181 -15.14 -14.99 -17.77
CA GLU A 181 -16.25 -14.21 -18.30
C GLU A 181 -16.57 -12.99 -17.41
N LEU A 182 -16.62 -13.18 -16.08
CA LEU A 182 -16.80 -12.07 -15.14
C LEU A 182 -15.70 -11.02 -15.29
N ASN A 183 -14.44 -11.45 -15.37
CA ASN A 183 -13.31 -10.54 -15.53
C ASN A 183 -13.42 -9.72 -16.82
N ASP A 184 -13.71 -10.38 -17.94
CA ASP A 184 -13.86 -9.75 -19.25
C ASP A 184 -15.02 -8.76 -19.28
N GLN A 185 -16.14 -9.09 -18.64
CA GLN A 185 -17.30 -8.19 -18.54
C GLN A 185 -16.99 -6.96 -17.69
N LEU A 186 -16.34 -7.13 -16.53
CA LEU A 186 -15.94 -6.01 -15.67
C LEU A 186 -14.95 -5.07 -16.38
N GLU A 187 -14.00 -5.62 -17.14
CA GLU A 187 -13.03 -4.83 -17.89
C GLU A 187 -13.70 -4.06 -19.05
N LYS A 188 -14.60 -4.69 -19.80
CA LYS A 188 -15.38 -4.03 -20.87
C LYS A 188 -16.23 -2.88 -20.33
N ASP A 189 -16.91 -3.10 -19.21
CA ASP A 189 -17.73 -2.08 -18.54
C ASP A 189 -16.86 -0.89 -18.08
N LEU A 190 -15.70 -1.15 -17.48
CA LEU A 190 -14.77 -0.10 -17.08
C LEU A 190 -14.25 0.68 -18.30
N ASN A 191 -13.79 0.00 -19.34
CA ASN A 191 -13.22 0.64 -20.53
C ASN A 191 -14.24 1.50 -21.27
N SER A 192 -15.46 0.98 -21.49
CA SER A 192 -16.54 1.73 -22.13
C SER A 192 -17.04 2.91 -21.28
N GLY A 193 -16.91 2.81 -19.96
CA GLY A 193 -17.28 3.85 -19.00
C GLY A 193 -16.17 4.83 -18.63
N GLY A 194 -15.02 4.82 -19.32
CA GLY A 194 -13.90 5.74 -19.02
C GLY A 194 -13.21 5.46 -17.68
N HIS A 195 -13.13 4.19 -17.28
CA HIS A 195 -12.56 3.69 -16.03
C HIS A 195 -13.28 4.15 -14.76
N LEU A 196 -14.53 4.59 -14.87
CA LEU A 196 -15.36 4.94 -13.73
C LEU A 196 -16.12 3.70 -13.22
N ILE A 197 -15.81 3.26 -11.99
CA ILE A 197 -16.50 2.15 -11.30
C ILE A 197 -18.03 2.39 -11.17
N SER A 198 -18.47 3.64 -11.22
CA SER A 198 -19.90 3.98 -11.23
C SER A 198 -20.64 3.53 -12.49
N ASN A 199 -19.93 3.25 -13.58
CA ASN A 199 -20.50 2.90 -14.88
C ASN A 199 -20.61 1.39 -15.11
N ILE A 200 -20.13 0.57 -14.16
CA ILE A 200 -20.27 -0.89 -14.23
C ILE A 200 -21.76 -1.27 -14.11
N LYS A 201 -22.24 -2.03 -15.10
CA LYS A 201 -23.64 -2.47 -15.23
C LYS A 201 -23.82 -3.97 -15.06
N ASN A 202 -22.73 -4.73 -14.98
CA ASN A 202 -22.76 -6.17 -14.68
C ASN A 202 -23.70 -6.50 -13.49
N GLU A 203 -24.59 -7.48 -13.68
CA GLU A 203 -25.63 -7.82 -12.71
C GLU A 203 -25.06 -8.31 -11.37
N THR A 204 -23.97 -9.09 -11.41
CA THR A 204 -23.28 -9.57 -10.20
C THR A 204 -22.72 -8.40 -9.39
N TYR A 205 -22.14 -7.40 -10.05
CA TYR A 205 -21.68 -6.17 -9.42
C TYR A 205 -22.84 -5.40 -8.76
N LEU A 206 -23.95 -5.20 -9.48
CA LEU A 206 -25.11 -4.50 -8.93
C LEU A 206 -25.72 -5.23 -7.73
N LYS A 207 -25.80 -6.57 -7.78
CA LYS A 207 -26.28 -7.40 -6.69
C LYS A 207 -25.39 -7.31 -5.45
N LEU A 208 -24.08 -7.52 -5.60
CA LEU A 208 -23.12 -7.40 -4.50
C LEU A 208 -23.14 -5.99 -3.91
N LYS A 209 -23.16 -4.95 -4.75
CA LYS A 209 -23.24 -3.56 -4.28
C LYS A 209 -24.49 -3.33 -3.43
N SER A 210 -25.64 -3.84 -3.85
CA SER A 210 -26.89 -3.73 -3.09
C SER A 210 -26.80 -4.43 -1.73
N GLU A 211 -26.26 -5.65 -1.69
CA GLU A 211 -26.06 -6.37 -0.43
C GLU A 211 -25.15 -5.61 0.55
N LEU A 212 -24.03 -5.08 0.04
CA LEU A 212 -23.11 -4.27 0.84
C LEU A 212 -23.74 -2.97 1.35
N GLN A 213 -24.63 -2.35 0.56
CA GLN A 213 -25.36 -1.14 0.97
C GLN A 213 -26.39 -1.39 2.07
N ASN A 214 -26.92 -2.61 2.15
CA ASN A 214 -27.92 -3.01 3.15
C ASN A 214 -27.33 -3.37 4.51
N VAL A 215 -26.00 -3.50 4.62
CA VAL A 215 -25.32 -3.74 5.90
C VAL A 215 -25.50 -2.53 6.83
N LYS A 216 -26.06 -2.80 8.02
CA LYS A 216 -26.36 -1.77 9.03
C LYS A 216 -25.11 -1.37 9.82
N GLY A 217 -25.13 -0.19 10.44
CA GLY A 217 -24.05 0.28 11.33
C GLY A 217 -22.76 0.74 10.64
N ILE A 218 -22.76 0.91 9.31
CA ILE A 218 -21.59 1.37 8.57
C ILE A 218 -21.50 2.90 8.60
N GLU A 219 -20.31 3.41 8.96
CA GLU A 219 -19.98 4.84 8.90
C GLU A 219 -20.10 5.43 7.49
N ARG A 220 -20.46 6.71 7.41
CA ARG A 220 -20.65 7.42 6.13
C ARG A 220 -19.44 7.35 5.21
N ASP A 221 -18.22 7.49 5.74
CA ASP A 221 -17.01 7.45 4.92
C ASP A 221 -16.67 6.05 4.43
N THR A 222 -16.99 5.02 5.22
CA THR A 222 -16.88 3.62 4.77
C THR A 222 -17.90 3.34 3.65
N ARG A 223 -19.14 3.85 3.76
CA ARG A 223 -20.17 3.70 2.71
C ARG A 223 -19.75 4.26 1.36
N LYS A 224 -19.00 5.37 1.33
CA LYS A 224 -18.47 5.95 0.07
C LYS A 224 -17.53 5.00 -0.68
N ASN A 225 -16.90 4.07 0.03
CA ASN A 225 -15.98 3.09 -0.55
C ASN A 225 -16.68 1.82 -1.04
N ILE A 226 -18.00 1.65 -0.86
CA ILE A 226 -18.73 0.44 -1.27
C ILE A 226 -18.55 0.13 -2.76
N PRO A 227 -18.72 1.07 -3.72
CA PRO A 227 -18.54 0.75 -5.14
C PRO A 227 -17.16 0.16 -5.44
N LYS A 228 -16.11 0.73 -4.82
CA LYS A 228 -14.75 0.24 -4.97
C LYS A 228 -14.55 -1.12 -4.30
N LEU A 229 -15.09 -1.32 -3.11
CA LEU A 229 -15.07 -2.62 -2.43
C LEU A 229 -15.78 -3.70 -3.28
N THR A 230 -16.95 -3.40 -3.86
CA THR A 230 -17.69 -4.30 -4.75
C THR A 230 -16.80 -4.73 -5.91
N TYR A 231 -16.16 -3.77 -6.60
CA TYR A 231 -15.25 -4.07 -7.70
C TYR A 231 -14.06 -4.92 -7.23
N GLU A 232 -13.38 -4.53 -6.16
CA GLU A 232 -12.20 -5.25 -5.66
C GLU A 232 -12.51 -6.68 -5.19
N LEU A 233 -13.72 -6.93 -4.67
CA LEU A 233 -14.18 -8.26 -4.28
C LEU A 233 -14.45 -9.17 -5.49
N LEU A 234 -15.07 -8.64 -6.54
CA LEU A 234 -15.30 -9.41 -7.77
C LEU A 234 -14.00 -9.65 -8.53
N GLU A 235 -13.13 -8.64 -8.60
CA GLU A 235 -11.79 -8.81 -9.15
C GLU A 235 -10.99 -9.83 -8.34
N TYR A 236 -11.13 -9.84 -7.01
CA TYR A 236 -10.53 -10.87 -6.17
C TYR A 236 -11.07 -12.26 -6.56
N TYR A 237 -12.39 -12.44 -6.63
CA TYR A 237 -13.01 -13.72 -7.01
C TYR A 237 -12.54 -14.22 -8.39
N ALA A 238 -12.56 -13.34 -9.39
CA ALA A 238 -12.19 -13.67 -10.76
C ALA A 238 -10.73 -14.13 -10.90
N ASN A 239 -9.84 -13.64 -10.01
CA ASN A 239 -8.41 -13.88 -10.08
C ASN A 239 -7.88 -14.90 -9.07
N VAL A 240 -8.74 -15.48 -8.24
CA VAL A 240 -8.37 -16.64 -7.40
C VAL A 240 -8.30 -17.85 -8.32
N LYS A 241 -7.07 -18.27 -8.67
CA LYS A 241 -6.79 -19.60 -9.22
C LYS A 241 -7.05 -20.68 -8.17
#